data_AF-A0A959QTW8-F1
#
_entry.id   AF-A0A959QTW8-F1
#
_cell.length_a   1.000
_cell.length_b   1.000
_cell.length_c   1.000
_cell.angle_alpha   90.00
_cell.angle_beta   90.00
_cell.angle_gamma   90.00
#
_symmetry.space_group_name_H-M   'P 1'
#
loop_
_entity.id
_entity.type
_entity.pdbx_description
1 polymer ?
#
loop_
_entity_poly.entity_id
_entity_poly.type
_entity_poly.pdbx_seq_one_letter_code
_entity_poly.pdbx_strand_id
1 'polypeptide(L)' 'MKKLLIPMALLLILGATSCKKEYTCVCTEDGKEQLRQKAKDTKKNAENYCKEREQIVRDWGGGGFVKCSLL' A
#
# COMPACT_ATOMS: atom_id res chain seq x y z
N MET A 1 30.04 -42.59 -5.91
CA MET A 1 29.54 -41.32 -6.48
C MET A 1 28.26 -40.93 -5.74
N LYS A 2 28.28 -39.94 -4.83
CA LYS A 2 27.14 -39.63 -3.94
C LYS A 2 27.16 -38.22 -3.30
N LYS A 3 27.89 -37.25 -3.87
CA LYS A 3 28.18 -35.96 -3.19
C LYS A 3 27.84 -34.71 -4.02
N LEU A 4 26.85 -34.75 -4.90
CA LEU A 4 26.62 -33.68 -5.90
C LEU A 4 25.18 -33.14 -6.00
N LEU A 5 24.33 -33.32 -4.98
CA LEU A 5 22.92 -32.90 -5.02
C LEU A 5 22.54 -31.77 -4.05
N ILE A 6 23.50 -31.14 -3.37
CA ILE A 6 23.20 -30.21 -2.26
C ILE A 6 23.10 -28.71 -2.66
N PRO A 7 23.78 -28.16 -3.69
CA PRO A 7 23.80 -26.69 -3.85
C PRO A 7 22.53 -26.11 -4.50
N MET A 8 21.61 -26.93 -5.03
CA MET A 8 20.46 -26.44 -5.79
C MET A 8 19.26 -26.03 -4.91
N ALA A 9 19.24 -26.39 -3.63
CA ALA A 9 18.16 -26.04 -2.70
C ALA A 9 18.25 -24.59 -2.17
N LEU A 10 19.43 -23.98 -2.17
CA LEU A 10 19.63 -22.61 -1.64
C LEU A 10 19.10 -21.51 -2.58
N LEU A 11 18.96 -21.78 -3.88
CA LEU A 11 18.51 -20.80 -4.87
C LEU A 11 17.00 -20.56 -4.87
N LEU A 12 16.20 -21.41 -4.22
CA LEU A 12 14.74 -21.30 -4.21
C LEU A 12 14.20 -20.34 -3.13
N ILE A 13 15.03 -19.93 -2.17
CA ILE A 13 14.61 -19.10 -1.02
C ILE A 13 14.61 -17.59 -1.36
N LEU A 14 15.22 -17.19 -2.48
CA LEU A 14 15.24 -15.79 -2.95
C LEU A 14 13.97 -15.39 -3.72
N GLY A 15 13.06 -16.34 -4.00
CA GLY A 15 11.88 -16.11 -4.86
C GLY A 15 10.62 -15.63 -4.13
N ALA A 16 10.60 -15.60 -2.81
CA ALA A 16 9.34 -15.48 -2.06
C ALA A 16 9.38 -14.41 -0.98
N THR A 17 9.41 -13.14 -1.37
CA THR A 17 8.60 -12.09 -0.73
C THR A 17 8.68 -10.84 -1.60
N SER A 18 7.73 -10.67 -2.53
CA SER A 18 7.35 -9.31 -2.90
C SER A 18 6.82 -8.69 -1.60
N CYS A 19 7.64 -7.88 -0.92
CA CYS A 19 7.33 -7.23 0.36
C CYS A 19 6.24 -6.15 0.19
N LYS A 20 5.11 -6.50 -0.42
CA LYS A 20 3.92 -5.67 -0.46
C LYS A 20 3.33 -5.67 0.94
N LYS A 21 3.52 -4.54 1.61
CA LYS A 21 2.93 -4.29 2.92
C LYS A 21 1.49 -3.81 2.71
N GLU A 22 0.62 -4.16 3.64
CA GLU A 22 -0.72 -3.60 3.67
C GLU A 22 -0.63 -2.22 4.32
N TYR A 23 -1.03 -1.19 3.57
CA TYR A 23 -1.14 0.19 4.04
C TYR A 23 -2.61 0.57 4.08
N THR A 24 -2.99 1.47 5.00
CA THR A 24 -4.36 1.98 5.07
C THR A 24 -4.38 3.47 4.75
N CYS A 25 -5.03 3.85 3.66
CA CYS A 25 -5.32 5.25 3.38
C CYS A 25 -6.56 5.68 4.14
N VAL A 26 -6.44 6.73 4.95
CA VAL A 26 -7.54 7.35 5.68
C VAL A 26 -7.69 8.78 5.23
N CYS A 27 -8.87 9.16 4.76
CA CYS A 27 -9.22 10.51 4.37
C CYS A 27 -10.18 11.11 5.38
N THR A 28 -9.81 12.27 5.89
CA THR A 28 -10.64 13.06 6.81
C THR A 28 -11.07 14.35 6.16
N GLU A 29 -12.34 14.71 6.31
CA GLU A 29 -12.92 16.00 5.93
C GLU A 29 -13.43 16.68 7.20
N ASP A 30 -12.97 17.90 7.48
CA ASP A 30 -13.30 18.65 8.70
C ASP A 30 -13.07 17.85 10.00
N GLY A 31 -12.01 17.03 10.01
CA GLY A 31 -11.63 16.18 11.14
C GLY A 31 -12.46 14.90 11.30
N LYS A 32 -13.41 14.62 10.40
CA LYS A 32 -14.20 13.38 10.38
C LYS A 32 -13.68 12.44 9.31
N GLU A 33 -13.49 11.17 9.65
CA GLU A 33 -13.11 10.13 8.68
C GLU A 33 -14.24 9.90 7.68
N GLN A 34 -13.96 10.13 6.38
CA GLN A 34 -14.91 9.91 5.29
C GLN A 34 -14.62 8.62 4.54
N LEU A 35 -13.33 8.26 4.42
CA LEU A 35 -12.91 7.11 3.64
C LEU A 35 -11.73 6.41 4.30
N ARG A 36 -11.82 5.09 4.38
CA ARG A 36 -10.75 4.20 4.81
C ARG A 36 -10.62 3.06 3.83
N GLN A 37 -9.51 3.01 3.09
CA GLN A 37 -9.25 1.94 2.12
C GLN A 37 -7.85 1.36 2.29
N LYS A 38 -7.77 0.04 2.14
CA LYS A 38 -6.52 -0.73 2.24
C LYS A 38 -5.86 -0.83 0.87
N ALA A 39 -4.55 -0.63 0.83
CA ALA A 39 -3.71 -0.81 -0.35
C ALA A 39 -2.57 -1.77 -0.01
N LYS A 40 -2.54 -2.95 -0.65
CA LYS A 40 -1.46 -3.93 -0.49
C LYS A 40 -0.45 -3.76 -1.61
N ASP A 41 0.52 -2.89 -1.41
CA ASP A 41 1.53 -2.58 -2.42
C ASP A 41 2.85 -2.10 -1.80
N THR A 42 3.76 -1.56 -2.62
CA THR A 42 4.92 -0.79 -2.16
C THR A 42 4.46 0.51 -1.52
N LYS A 43 5.27 1.06 -0.58
CA LYS A 43 4.95 2.32 0.10
C LYS A 43 4.62 3.45 -0.88
N LYS A 44 5.46 3.62 -1.91
CA LYS A 44 5.31 4.66 -2.92
C LYS A 44 4.00 4.53 -3.70
N ASN A 45 3.60 3.31 -4.07
CA ASN A 45 2.33 3.09 -4.76
C ASN A 45 1.14 3.36 -3.84
N ALA A 46 1.24 2.97 -2.57
CA ALA A 46 0.20 3.24 -1.59
C ALA A 46 0.04 4.74 -1.30
N GLU A 47 1.15 5.51 -1.27
CA GLU A 47 1.13 6.97 -1.20
C GLU A 47 0.45 7.60 -2.43
N ASN A 48 0.77 7.14 -3.63
CA ASN A 48 0.13 7.63 -4.86
C ASN A 48 -1.38 7.32 -4.87
N TYR A 49 -1.74 6.08 -4.51
CA TYR A 49 -3.14 5.68 -4.37
C TYR A 49 -3.90 6.59 -3.39
N CYS A 50 -3.28 6.93 -2.25
CA CYS A 50 -3.92 7.78 -1.26
C CYS A 50 -4.09 9.23 -1.74
N LYS A 51 -3.15 9.75 -2.54
CA LYS A 51 -3.26 11.07 -3.19
C LYS A 51 -4.36 11.11 -4.25
N GLU A 52 -4.49 10.07 -5.06
CA GLU A 52 -5.58 9.95 -6.03
C GLU A 52 -6.94 9.93 -5.32
N ARG A 53 -7.04 9.21 -4.19
CA ARG A 53 -8.25 9.23 -3.35
C ARG A 53 -8.52 10.59 -2.74
N GLU A 54 -7.50 11.33 -2.32
CA GLU A 54 -7.66 12.70 -1.83
C GLU A 54 -8.30 13.61 -2.87
N GLN A 55 -7.84 13.54 -4.12
CA GLN A 55 -8.41 14.33 -5.21
C GLN A 55 -9.87 13.96 -5.46
N ILE A 56 -10.19 12.67 -5.52
CA ILE A 56 -11.58 12.21 -5.71
C ILE A 56 -12.48 12.71 -4.58
N VAL A 57 -12.05 12.57 -3.32
CA VAL A 57 -12.84 13.04 -2.18
C VAL A 57 -12.99 14.56 -2.18
N ARG A 58 -11.97 15.31 -2.63
CA ARG A 58 -12.06 16.77 -2.79
C ARG A 58 -12.99 17.22 -3.92
N ASP A 59 -13.03 16.48 -5.01
CA ASP A 59 -13.88 16.80 -6.16
C ASP A 59 -15.36 16.50 -5.86
N TRP A 60 -15.63 15.54 -4.97
CA TRP A 60 -16.98 15.10 -4.59
C TRP A 60 -17.47 15.77 -3.29
N GLY A 61 -16.57 16.06 -2.36
CA GLY A 61 -16.83 16.72 -1.07
C GLY A 61 -16.90 18.23 -1.26
N GLY A 62 -18.07 18.81 -1.02
CA GLY A 62 -18.41 20.20 -1.31
C GLY A 62 -17.64 21.25 -0.49
N GLY A 63 -16.34 21.43 -0.78
CA GLY A 63 -15.54 22.56 -0.33
C GLY A 63 -14.86 22.42 1.04
N GLY A 64 -14.96 21.27 1.71
CA GLY A 64 -14.30 21.01 3.00
C GLY A 64 -12.79 20.79 2.89
N PHE A 65 -12.06 20.98 4.00
CA PHE A 65 -10.63 20.67 4.04
C PHE A 65 -10.43 19.16 4.15
N VAL A 66 -10.21 18.52 3.00
CA VAL A 66 -9.90 17.09 2.91
C VAL A 66 -8.40 16.87 3.08
N LYS A 67 -8.04 15.92 3.94
CA LYS A 67 -6.67 15.45 4.14
C LYS A 67 -6.65 13.93 4.15
N CYS A 68 -5.88 13.32 3.24
CA CYS A 68 -5.65 11.88 3.27
C CYS A 68 -4.27 11.56 3.82
N SER A 69 -4.15 10.46 4.55
CA SER A 69 -2.90 10.03 5.16
C SER A 69 -2.78 8.51 5.14
N LEU A 70 -1.56 8.04 4.91
CA LEU A 70 -1.21 6.63 4.93
C LEU A 70 -0.91 6.21 6.38
N LEU A 71 -1.65 5.24 6.89
CA LEU A 71 -1.39 4.51 8.15
C LEU A 71 -0.67 3.18 7.88
#